data_AF-A0A132AG81-F1
#
_entry.id   AF-A0A132AG81-F1
#
_cell.length_a   1.000
_cell.length_b   1.000
_cell.length_c   1.000
_cell.angle_alpha   90.00
_cell.angle_beta   90.00
_cell.angle_gamma   90.00
#
_symmetry.space_group_name_H-M   'P 1'
#
loop_
_entity.id
_entity.type
_entity.pdbx_description
1 polymer ?
#
loop_
_entity_poly.entity_id
_entity_poly.type
_entity_poly.pdbx_seq_one_letter_code
_entity_poly.pdbx_strand_id
1 'polypeptide(L)'
;MNFFSIKTILTRKLFNSIFFLHFSKQPDPTLENPYLKEKPQCILCKYNIQIDYKNIRLISQFVSPYTGRLYDKHITGLCEAQHRALRKEFIRAAKFGLISPYYRDPKYNDDPKLFDPTRPQRVNPY
;
A
#
# COMPACT_ATOMS: atom_id res chain seq x y z
N MET A 1 36.58 63.86 -7.28
CA MET A 1 36.10 62.94 -6.23
C MET A 1 35.35 61.77 -6.86
N ASN A 2 36.07 60.65 -7.01
CA ASN A 2 35.68 59.22 -7.02
C ASN A 2 34.28 58.78 -7.50
N PHE A 3 33.99 58.92 -8.79
CA PHE A 3 32.87 58.23 -9.47
C PHE A 3 33.04 56.68 -9.55
N PHE A 4 34.26 56.17 -9.38
CA PHE A 4 34.61 54.75 -9.51
C PHE A 4 34.25 53.87 -8.29
N SER A 5 34.11 54.45 -7.10
CA SER A 5 33.82 53.70 -5.86
C SER A 5 32.31 53.41 -5.68
N ILE A 6 31.44 54.25 -6.24
CA ILE A 6 29.99 54.10 -6.13
C ILE A 6 29.48 52.95 -7.03
N LYS A 7 30.07 52.77 -8.22
CA LYS A 7 29.71 51.68 -9.16
C LYS A 7 29.99 50.28 -8.59
N THR A 8 31.04 50.10 -7.77
CA THR A 8 31.36 48.80 -7.12
C THR A 8 30.49 48.51 -5.89
N ILE A 9 29.97 49.53 -5.22
CA ILE A 9 29.05 49.40 -4.08
C ILE A 9 27.62 49.12 -4.57
N LEU A 10 27.18 49.78 -5.65
CA LEU A 10 25.85 49.56 -6.24
C LEU A 10 25.72 48.14 -6.83
N THR A 11 26.78 47.63 -7.49
CA THR A 11 26.81 46.26 -8.01
C THR A 11 26.85 45.22 -6.89
N ARG A 12 27.57 45.46 -5.79
CA ARG A 12 27.54 44.58 -4.59
C ARG A 12 26.19 44.59 -3.87
N LYS A 13 25.52 45.74 -3.73
CA LYS A 13 24.18 45.82 -3.12
C LYS A 13 23.12 45.12 -3.97
N LEU A 14 23.17 45.29 -5.29
CA LEU A 14 22.27 44.58 -6.22
C LEU A 14 22.57 43.08 -6.28
N PHE A 15 23.84 42.68 -6.25
CA PHE A 15 24.22 41.26 -6.21
C PHE A 15 23.76 40.57 -4.91
N ASN A 16 23.90 41.25 -3.77
CA ASN A 16 23.40 40.74 -2.49
C ASN A 16 21.86 40.67 -2.44
N SER A 17 21.12 41.62 -3.04
CA SER A 17 19.66 41.55 -3.06
C SER A 17 19.13 40.48 -4.02
N ILE A 18 19.79 40.28 -5.17
CA ILE A 18 19.46 39.22 -6.13
C ILE A 18 19.79 37.84 -5.52
N PHE A 19 20.91 37.70 -4.82
CA PHE A 19 21.26 36.48 -4.09
C PHE A 19 20.25 36.16 -2.98
N PHE A 20 19.81 37.18 -2.23
CA PHE A 20 18.79 37.01 -1.18
C PHE A 20 17.42 36.62 -1.75
N LEU A 21 16.99 37.25 -2.85
CA LEU A 21 15.76 36.89 -3.56
C LEU A 21 15.83 35.47 -4.16
N HIS A 22 16.99 35.07 -4.68
CA HIS A 22 17.20 33.72 -5.21
C HIS A 22 17.15 32.67 -4.10
N PHE A 23 17.70 32.96 -2.92
CA PHE A 23 17.65 32.06 -1.76
C PHE A 23 16.21 31.90 -1.23
N SER A 24 15.42 32.98 -1.17
CA SER A 24 14.01 32.94 -0.74
C SER A 24 13.06 32.22 -1.71
N LYS A 25 13.49 31.92 -2.94
CA LYS A 25 12.72 31.15 -3.93
C LYS A 25 13.06 29.65 -3.92
N GLN A 26 14.01 29.22 -3.08
CA GLN A 26 14.31 27.80 -2.95
C GLN A 26 13.19 27.10 -2.17
N PRO A 27 12.76 25.90 -2.59
CA PRO A 27 11.82 25.12 -1.81
C PRO A 27 12.44 24.84 -0.44
N ASP A 28 11.66 25.07 0.61
CA ASP A 28 12.07 24.79 1.98
C ASP A 28 12.46 23.30 2.10
N PRO A 29 13.72 22.96 2.44
CA PRO A 29 14.16 21.58 2.55
C PRO A 29 13.53 20.83 3.73
N THR A 30 12.86 21.53 4.65
CA THR A 30 12.18 20.93 5.80
C THR A 30 10.70 20.64 5.55
N LEU A 31 10.14 21.09 4.42
CA LEU A 31 8.74 20.88 4.09
C LEU A 31 8.48 19.43 3.65
N GLU A 32 7.59 18.74 4.35
CA GLU A 32 7.07 17.45 3.89
C GLU A 32 6.32 17.60 2.57
N ASN A 33 6.44 16.61 1.66
CA ASN A 33 5.84 16.69 0.33
C ASN A 33 4.29 16.77 0.41
N PRO A 34 3.66 17.90 0.05
CA PRO A 34 2.20 18.07 0.13
C PRO A 34 1.43 17.27 -0.93
N TYR A 35 2.11 16.76 -1.96
CA TYR A 35 1.52 15.91 -3.01
C TYR A 35 1.69 14.41 -2.71
N LEU A 36 2.23 14.05 -1.55
CA LEU A 36 2.39 12.67 -1.14
C LEU A 36 1.02 12.03 -0.93
N LYS A 37 0.68 11.05 -1.78
CA LYS A 37 -0.54 10.26 -1.62
C LYS A 37 -0.45 9.38 -0.38
N GLU A 38 -1.58 9.22 0.29
CA GLU A 38 -1.69 8.28 1.41
C GLU A 38 -1.31 6.86 0.97
N LYS A 39 -0.64 6.13 1.88
CA LYS A 39 -0.23 4.75 1.60
C LYS A 39 -1.48 3.87 1.47
N PRO A 40 -1.63 3.07 0.39
CA PRO A 40 -2.79 2.21 0.21
C PRO A 40 -2.82 1.15 1.32
N GLN A 41 -3.97 1.01 1.97
CA GLN A 41 -4.19 0.00 3.01
C GLN A 41 -4.86 -1.25 2.45
N CYS A 42 -4.59 -2.39 3.09
CA CYS A 42 -5.23 -3.65 2.75
C CYS A 42 -6.70 -3.67 3.22
N ILE A 43 -7.57 -4.47 2.58
CA ILE A 43 -9.00 -4.56 2.92
C ILE A 43 -9.21 -4.92 4.40
N LEU A 44 -8.47 -5.91 4.91
CA LEU A 44 -8.57 -6.35 6.30
C LEU A 44 -8.06 -5.29 7.29
N CYS A 45 -7.02 -4.54 6.90
CA CYS A 45 -6.43 -3.46 7.68
C CYS A 45 -7.40 -2.29 7.80
N LYS A 46 -8.03 -1.91 6.67
CA LYS A 46 -8.98 -0.80 6.56
C LYS A 46 -10.20 -1.00 7.46
N TYR A 47 -10.69 -2.24 7.56
CA TYR A 47 -11.84 -2.59 8.40
C TYR A 47 -11.46 -3.15 9.77
N ASN A 48 -10.17 -3.20 10.11
CA ASN A 48 -9.64 -3.76 11.36
C ASN A 48 -10.17 -5.19 11.67
N ILE A 49 -10.27 -6.04 10.65
CA ILE A 49 -10.81 -7.40 10.77
C ILE A 49 -9.69 -8.35 11.19
N GLN A 50 -9.89 -9.06 12.31
CA GLN A 50 -9.02 -10.14 12.73
C GLN A 50 -9.42 -11.46 12.06
N ILE A 51 -8.42 -12.23 11.63
CA ILE A 51 -8.63 -13.51 10.96
C ILE A 51 -8.59 -14.62 12.00
N ASP A 52 -9.65 -15.43 12.05
CA ASP A 52 -9.76 -16.60 12.92
C ASP A 52 -10.07 -17.85 12.09
N TYR A 53 -9.44 -18.99 12.43
CA TYR A 53 -9.73 -20.29 11.80
C TYR A 53 -11.20 -20.73 11.93
N LYS A 54 -11.93 -20.18 12.90
CA LYS A 54 -13.35 -20.46 13.11
C LYS A 54 -14.24 -19.76 12.09
N ASN A 55 -13.79 -18.63 11.53
CA ASN A 55 -14.55 -17.87 10.54
C ASN A 55 -14.25 -18.40 9.13
N ILE A 56 -14.87 -19.54 8.81
CA ILE A 56 -14.67 -20.23 7.53
C ILE A 56 -15.17 -19.36 6.36
N ARG A 57 -16.26 -18.62 6.55
CA ARG A 57 -16.85 -17.76 5.50
C ARG A 57 -15.85 -16.70 5.03
N LEU A 58 -15.14 -16.06 5.96
CA LEU A 58 -14.10 -15.08 5.63
C LEU A 58 -12.89 -15.73 4.94
N ILE A 59 -12.37 -16.82 5.50
CA ILE A 59 -11.21 -17.52 4.94
C ILE A 59 -11.50 -18.03 3.53
N SER A 60 -12.70 -18.57 3.33
CA SER A 60 -13.20 -19.07 2.05
C SER A 60 -13.12 -18.00 0.94
N GLN A 61 -13.31 -16.70 1.24
CA GLN A 61 -13.18 -15.60 0.26
C GLN A 61 -11.80 -15.50 -0.38
N PHE A 62 -10.76 -16.01 0.28
CA PHE A 62 -9.40 -16.00 -0.23
C PHE A 62 -8.98 -17.31 -0.88
N VAL A 63 -9.91 -18.24 -1.08
CA VAL A 63 -9.68 -19.57 -1.63
C VAL A 63 -10.28 -19.68 -3.03
N SER A 64 -9.54 -20.30 -3.94
CA SER A 64 -10.02 -20.60 -5.29
C SER A 64 -11.20 -21.58 -5.24
N PRO A 65 -12.32 -21.28 -5.94
CA PRO A 65 -13.52 -22.10 -5.90
C PRO A 65 -13.26 -23.54 -6.39
N TYR A 66 -12.44 -23.67 -7.43
CA TYR A 66 -12.22 -24.95 -8.12
C TYR A 66 -11.07 -25.77 -7.55
N THR A 67 -10.04 -25.11 -6.99
CA THR A 67 -8.80 -25.80 -6.57
C THR A 67 -8.61 -25.86 -5.06
N GLY A 68 -9.41 -25.13 -4.28
CA GLY A 68 -9.26 -25.07 -2.82
C GLY A 68 -7.94 -24.41 -2.36
N ARG A 69 -7.14 -23.91 -3.29
CA ARG A 69 -5.87 -23.24 -3.00
C ARG A 69 -6.10 -21.80 -2.57
N LEU A 70 -5.35 -21.37 -1.56
CA LEU A 70 -5.31 -19.97 -1.14
C LEU A 70 -4.68 -19.11 -2.23
N TYR A 71 -5.32 -17.99 -2.60
CA TYR A 71 -4.76 -17.03 -3.53
C TYR A 71 -3.54 -16.32 -2.96
N ASP A 72 -2.55 -16.02 -3.80
CA ASP A 72 -1.32 -15.35 -3.39
C ASP A 72 -1.52 -13.85 -3.10
N LYS A 73 -0.53 -13.24 -2.43
CA LYS A 73 -0.51 -11.82 -2.05
C LYS A 73 -0.65 -10.86 -3.24
N HIS A 74 -0.12 -11.22 -4.41
CA HIS A 74 -0.20 -10.36 -5.60
C HIS A 74 -1.64 -10.30 -6.18
N ILE A 75 -2.42 -11.36 -5.94
CA ILE A 75 -3.83 -11.48 -6.34
C ILE A 75 -4.74 -10.82 -5.29
N THR A 76 -4.59 -11.22 -4.02
CA THR A 76 -5.49 -10.79 -2.91
C THR A 76 -5.33 -9.33 -2.51
N GLY A 77 -4.19 -8.69 -2.82
CA GLY A 77 -3.94 -7.30 -2.42
C GLY A 77 -3.63 -7.11 -0.92
N LEU A 78 -3.54 -8.19 -0.13
CA LEU A 78 -3.28 -8.10 1.31
C LEU A 78 -1.86 -7.61 1.63
N CYS A 79 -1.68 -7.05 2.84
CA CYS A 79 -0.35 -6.82 3.38
C CYS A 79 0.27 -8.15 3.82
N GLU A 80 1.59 -8.17 3.99
CA GLU A 80 2.32 -9.41 4.29
C GLU A 80 1.94 -10.03 5.63
N ALA A 81 1.77 -9.19 6.66
CA ALA A 81 1.36 -9.62 7.99
C ALA A 81 -0.01 -10.33 7.94
N GLN A 82 -0.99 -9.72 7.28
CA GLN A 82 -2.33 -10.28 7.14
C GLN A 82 -2.35 -11.53 6.26
N HIS A 83 -1.59 -11.56 5.16
CA HIS A 83 -1.49 -12.73 4.31
C HIS A 83 -0.86 -13.93 5.05
N ARG A 84 0.16 -13.69 5.88
CA ARG A 84 0.77 -14.72 6.73
C ARG A 84 -0.20 -15.23 7.80
N ALA A 85 -0.96 -14.33 8.44
CA ALA A 85 -1.99 -14.68 9.40
C ALA A 85 -3.09 -15.54 8.74
N LEU A 86 -3.58 -15.11 7.58
CA LEU A 86 -4.56 -15.85 6.77
C LEU A 86 -4.08 -17.27 6.46
N ARG A 87 -2.84 -17.41 5.98
CA ARG A 87 -2.27 -18.73 5.66
C ARG A 87 -2.21 -19.63 6.90
N LYS A 88 -1.82 -19.08 8.05
CA LYS A 88 -1.76 -19.82 9.32
C LYS A 88 -3.14 -20.32 9.75
N GLU A 89 -4.14 -19.44 9.74
CA GLU A 89 -5.51 -19.79 10.13
C GLU A 89 -6.18 -20.73 9.13
N PHE A 90 -5.92 -20.59 7.82
CA PHE A 90 -6.37 -21.53 6.79
C PHE A 90 -5.81 -22.94 7.03
N ILE A 91 -4.49 -23.07 7.26
CA ILE A 91 -3.86 -24.36 7.56
C ILE A 91 -4.45 -24.95 8.85
N ARG A 92 -4.68 -24.11 9.86
CA ARG A 92 -5.29 -24.54 11.13
C ARG A 92 -6.73 -25.04 10.91
N ALA A 93 -7.56 -24.30 10.16
CA ALA A 93 -8.91 -24.70 9.82
C ALA A 93 -8.94 -26.02 9.03
N ALA A 94 -8.03 -26.20 8.08
CA ALA A 94 -7.91 -27.42 7.29
C ALA A 94 -7.54 -28.63 8.17
N LYS A 95 -6.61 -28.45 9.11
CA LYS A 95 -6.23 -29.49 10.08
C LYS A 95 -7.38 -29.88 11.01
N PHE A 96 -8.25 -28.94 11.35
CA PHE A 96 -9.46 -29.21 12.14
C PHE A 96 -10.63 -29.76 11.32
N GLY A 97 -10.48 -29.92 10.00
CA GLY A 97 -11.55 -30.40 9.13
C GLY A 97 -12.67 -29.39 8.88
N LEU A 98 -12.44 -28.10 9.17
CA LEU A 98 -13.42 -27.03 8.97
C LEU A 98 -13.47 -26.52 7.53
N ILE A 99 -12.39 -26.70 6.76
CA ILE A 99 -12.29 -26.29 5.36
C ILE A 99 -11.56 -27.35 4.54
N SER A 100 -12.02 -27.59 3.32
CA SER A 100 -11.37 -28.50 2.37
C SER A 100 -10.20 -27.79 1.67
N PRO A 101 -9.02 -28.41 1.56
CA PRO A 101 -7.90 -27.86 0.79
C PRO A 101 -8.00 -28.12 -0.72
N TYR A 102 -8.98 -28.91 -1.17
CA TYR A 102 -9.12 -29.34 -2.58
C TYR A 102 -10.18 -28.58 -3.36
N TYR A 103 -11.21 -28.10 -2.68
CA TYR A 103 -12.30 -27.33 -3.29
C TYR A 103 -12.90 -26.39 -2.25
N ARG A 104 -13.56 -25.34 -2.72
CA ARG A 104 -14.30 -24.43 -1.85
C ARG A 104 -15.69 -24.98 -1.58
N ASP A 105 -16.16 -24.88 -0.34
CA ASP A 105 -17.51 -25.29 0.01
C ASP A 105 -18.54 -24.48 -0.83
N PRO A 106 -19.42 -25.15 -1.59
CA PRO A 106 -20.41 -24.50 -2.45
C PRO A 106 -21.27 -23.47 -1.74
N LYS A 107 -21.49 -23.61 -0.43
CA LYS A 107 -22.24 -22.65 0.40
C LYS A 107 -21.69 -21.23 0.35
N TYR A 108 -20.39 -21.06 0.08
CA TYR A 108 -19.71 -19.76 0.06
C TYR A 108 -19.38 -19.26 -1.35
N ASN A 109 -19.84 -19.94 -2.40
CA ASN A 109 -19.56 -19.54 -3.79
C ASN A 109 -20.27 -18.26 -4.20
N ASP A 110 -21.47 -18.02 -3.66
CA ASP A 110 -22.33 -16.87 -3.98
C ASP A 110 -22.03 -15.63 -3.13
N ASP A 111 -21.02 -15.70 -2.25
CA ASP A 111 -20.59 -14.56 -1.45
C ASP A 111 -19.99 -13.45 -2.34
N PRO A 112 -20.15 -12.17 -1.94
CA PRO A 112 -19.59 -11.05 -2.70
C PRO A 112 -18.06 -11.14 -2.77
N LYS A 113 -17.52 -11.05 -3.99
CA LYS A 113 -16.09 -11.15 -4.24
C LYS A 113 -15.37 -9.90 -3.74
N LEU A 114 -14.36 -10.09 -2.88
CA LEU A 114 -13.54 -8.99 -2.35
C LEU A 114 -12.51 -8.44 -3.36
N PHE A 115 -12.08 -9.28 -4.29
CA PHE A 115 -11.12 -8.95 -5.34
C PHE A 115 -11.38 -9.83 -6.57
N ASP A 116 -10.84 -9.42 -7.71
CA ASP A 116 -10.91 -10.18 -8.95
C ASP A 116 -9.58 -10.94 -9.19
N PRO A 117 -9.58 -12.29 -9.13
CA PRO A 117 -8.37 -13.07 -9.37
C PRO A 117 -7.79 -12.93 -10.78
N THR A 118 -8.62 -12.55 -11.76
CA THR A 118 -8.21 -12.42 -13.16
C THR A 118 -7.49 -11.12 -13.47
N ARG A 119 -7.61 -10.12 -12.58
CA ARG A 119 -7.04 -8.78 -12.72
C ARG A 119 -6.30 -8.38 -11.44
N PRO A 120 -5.14 -9.01 -11.15
CA PRO A 120 -4.35 -8.68 -9.96
C PRO A 120 -3.83 -7.24 -10.03
N GLN A 121 -3.92 -6.51 -8.92
CA GLN A 121 -3.46 -5.13 -8.83
C GLN A 121 -1.94 -5.00 -8.75
N ARG A 122 -1.25 -6.06 -8.29
CA ARG A 122 0.21 -6.10 -8.16
C ARG A 122 0.81 -6.98 -9.24
N VAL A 123 2.00 -6.61 -9.68
CA VAL A 123 2.79 -7.43 -10.61
C VAL A 123 3.05 -8.82 -10.03
N ASN A 124 3.02 -9.84 -10.89
CA ASN A 124 3.40 -11.19 -10.51
C ASN A 124 4.88 -11.20 -10.10
N PRO A 125 5.25 -11.68 -8.91
CA PRO A 125 6.64 -11.77 -8.48
C PRO A 125 7.44 -12.89 -9.17
N TYR A 126 6.80 -13.75 -9.98
CA TYR A 126 7.40 -14.86 -10.71
C TYR A 126 7.38 -14.65 -12.22
#